data_AF-A0A2J6IZU2-F1
#
_entry.id   AF-A0A2J6IZU2-F1
#
_cell.length_a   1.000
_cell.length_b   1.000
_cell.length_c   1.000
_cell.angle_alpha   90.00
_cell.angle_beta   90.00
_cell.angle_gamma   90.00
#
_symmetry.space_group_name_H-M   'P 1'
#
loop_
_entity.id
_entity.type
_entity.pdbx_description
1 polymer ?
#
loop_
_entity_poly.entity_id
_entity_poly.type
_entity_poly.pdbx_seq_one_letter_code
_entity_poly.pdbx_strand_id
1 'polypeptide(L)'
;MNKFKFTLALLTLTVFMATPALANHNHKDSIKGPINEPQDVTRQCLKCHQDEAKDFMKTSHWRWSLEQKVDGKTVDRGKKNSLNNYCTSVAGNEQFCSKCHAGYGMTDADTYDYSNPENIDCLACHDSTNSYTKELNKAGYPPESTNLLLIAQNVAKPNRDNCGICHFFGGGGDAVKHGDLDSSMSYPEKDLDVHMAIEGNDLQCTDCHKTESHLIAGNSLGVSPGGKSHFDCTECHSEKVHSESRLNAHIDTVACQTCHIPKFAREKATKVWWDWSKAGEERQFDEKDEYGHHTYVKKKGEMKYAKNVVPEYLWYNGMGGAYLRGDKIDPDKVVQITWPIGDRKDSKAKIYPFKVMRGKQIYDTEYKNLITAKVANEGGYWVDFDWDKAARLGSEASGLPYSGKYDFVETEMFWRINHMVAPKDKALGCLDCHGDKGRMDWKALGYKGDPMTNTKWARTN
;
A
#
# COMPACT_ATOMS: atom_id res chain seq x y z
N MET A 1 57.27 2.80 68.83
CA MET A 1 56.47 4.03 68.60
C MET A 1 55.13 3.63 68.03
N ASN A 2 54.06 3.96 68.76
CA ASN A 2 52.66 3.62 68.50
C ASN A 2 52.16 4.07 67.12
N LYS A 3 51.18 3.34 66.56
CA LYS A 3 49.83 3.89 66.31
C LYS A 3 48.82 2.86 65.76
N PHE A 4 47.76 2.68 66.55
CA PHE A 4 46.34 2.70 66.19
C PHE A 4 45.86 1.89 64.97
N LYS A 5 45.15 0.79 65.28
CA LYS A 5 44.14 0.18 64.40
C LYS A 5 42.88 1.05 64.45
N PHE A 6 42.50 1.65 63.32
CA PHE A 6 41.19 2.25 63.12
C PHE A 6 40.35 1.30 62.26
N THR A 7 39.23 0.84 62.83
CA THR A 7 38.21 0.06 62.15
C THR A 7 37.33 1.03 61.36
N LEU A 8 37.36 0.97 60.03
CA LEU A 8 36.47 1.75 59.18
C LEU A 8 35.30 0.86 58.75
N ALA A 9 34.11 1.17 59.28
CA ALA A 9 32.85 0.53 58.90
C ALA A 9 32.48 0.96 57.48
N LEU A 10 32.40 0.00 56.56
CA LEU A 10 31.93 0.22 55.19
C LEU A 10 30.39 0.17 55.19
N LEU A 11 29.74 1.33 55.09
CA LEU A 11 28.30 1.43 54.82
C LEU A 11 28.09 1.21 53.31
N THR A 12 27.71 0.01 52.90
CA THR A 12 27.25 -0.26 51.54
C THR A 12 25.81 0.23 51.38
N LEU A 13 25.65 1.36 50.68
CA LEU A 13 24.35 1.86 50.23
C LEU A 13 23.93 1.09 48.98
N THR A 14 23.16 0.03 49.13
CA THR A 14 22.53 -0.69 48.02
C THR A 14 21.33 0.12 47.51
N VAL A 15 21.54 0.86 46.43
CA VAL A 15 20.44 1.45 45.64
C VAL A 15 19.74 0.30 44.91
N PHE A 16 18.58 -0.13 45.43
CA PHE A 16 17.65 -0.96 44.68
C PHE A 16 17.06 -0.12 43.53
N MET A 17 17.63 -0.22 42.34
CA MET A 17 16.89 0.13 41.13
C MET A 17 15.80 -0.93 40.95
N ALA A 18 14.58 -0.60 41.36
CA ALA A 18 13.40 -1.36 40.97
C ALA A 18 13.19 -1.15 39.46
N THR A 19 13.78 -2.02 38.64
CA THR A 19 13.31 -2.20 37.27
C THR A 19 11.89 -2.73 37.34
N PRO A 20 10.87 -2.06 36.79
CA PRO A 20 9.55 -2.65 36.70
C PRO A 20 9.69 -3.89 35.83
N ALA A 21 9.58 -5.06 36.44
CA ALA A 21 9.34 -6.29 35.73
C ALA A 21 7.98 -6.12 35.05
N LEU A 22 7.98 -5.85 33.74
CA LEU A 22 6.82 -6.06 32.91
C LEU A 22 6.53 -7.56 32.97
N ALA A 23 5.71 -7.97 33.95
CA ALA A 23 5.20 -9.32 34.02
C ALA A 23 4.55 -9.61 32.66
N ASN A 24 5.02 -10.67 32.00
CA ASN A 24 4.49 -11.12 30.73
C ASN A 24 3.05 -11.63 30.98
N HIS A 25 2.08 -10.71 30.94
CA HIS A 25 0.70 -11.01 31.27
C HIS A 25 0.11 -11.85 30.12
N ASN A 26 -0.35 -13.05 30.43
CA ASN A 26 -0.89 -13.96 29.44
C ASN A 26 -2.30 -13.51 29.05
N HIS A 27 -2.53 -13.21 27.77
CA HIS A 27 -3.85 -12.82 27.25
C HIS A 27 -4.93 -13.88 27.53
N LYS A 28 -4.59 -15.17 27.67
CA LYS A 28 -5.54 -16.23 28.09
C LYS A 28 -6.17 -15.96 29.46
N ASP A 29 -5.45 -15.29 30.34
CA ASP A 29 -5.91 -15.03 31.70
C ASP A 29 -6.82 -13.80 31.76
N SER A 30 -6.65 -12.84 30.85
CA SER A 30 -7.41 -11.59 30.82
C SER A 30 -8.61 -11.64 29.86
N ILE A 31 -8.50 -12.38 28.75
CA ILE A 31 -9.56 -12.47 27.74
C ILE A 31 -10.46 -13.67 28.04
N LYS A 32 -11.73 -13.37 28.38
CA LYS A 32 -12.74 -14.37 28.76
C LYS A 32 -13.94 -14.31 27.82
N GLY A 33 -14.54 -15.48 27.62
CA GLY A 33 -15.82 -15.62 26.92
C GLY A 33 -17.02 -15.44 27.86
N PRO A 34 -18.24 -15.44 27.31
CA PRO A 34 -18.54 -15.50 25.88
C PRO A 34 -18.14 -14.20 25.14
N ILE A 35 -17.77 -14.34 23.86
CA ILE A 35 -17.58 -13.23 22.91
C ILE A 35 -18.69 -13.38 21.89
N ASN A 36 -19.62 -12.43 21.85
CA ASN A 36 -20.79 -12.46 20.98
C ASN A 36 -20.57 -11.64 19.72
N GLU A 37 -19.78 -10.57 19.82
CA GLU A 37 -19.38 -9.72 18.69
C GLU A 37 -17.89 -9.37 18.75
N PRO A 38 -17.25 -9.00 17.62
CA PRO A 38 -15.84 -8.62 17.62
C PRO A 38 -15.51 -7.45 18.56
N GLN A 39 -16.44 -6.53 18.76
CA GLN A 39 -16.30 -5.42 19.70
C GLN A 39 -16.17 -5.89 21.16
N ASP A 40 -16.70 -7.06 21.54
CA ASP A 40 -16.47 -7.64 22.87
C ASP A 40 -14.98 -7.91 23.12
N VAL A 41 -14.24 -8.30 22.06
CA VAL A 41 -12.78 -8.47 22.15
C VAL A 41 -12.12 -7.12 22.37
N THR A 42 -12.44 -6.14 21.54
CA THR A 42 -11.83 -4.80 21.62
C THR A 42 -12.10 -4.17 22.99
N ARG A 43 -13.33 -4.28 23.53
CA ARG A 43 -13.66 -3.83 24.89
C ARG A 43 -12.79 -4.48 25.97
N GLN A 44 -12.41 -5.74 25.80
CA GLN A 44 -11.49 -6.41 26.73
C GLN A 44 -10.04 -5.92 26.55
N CYS A 45 -9.58 -5.73 25.30
CA CYS A 45 -8.27 -5.14 25.02
C CYS A 45 -8.13 -3.72 25.62
N LEU A 46 -9.18 -2.90 25.51
CA LEU A 46 -9.26 -1.53 26.03
C LEU A 46 -9.24 -1.45 27.56
N LYS A 47 -9.27 -2.56 28.31
CA LYS A 47 -9.02 -2.54 29.75
C LYS A 47 -7.55 -2.26 30.08
N CYS A 48 -6.64 -2.61 29.16
CA CYS A 48 -5.19 -2.47 29.34
C CYS A 48 -4.55 -1.59 28.27
N HIS A 49 -5.10 -1.53 27.06
CA HIS A 49 -4.47 -0.90 25.88
C HIS A 49 -5.21 0.35 25.37
N GLN A 50 -5.63 1.23 26.28
CA GLN A 50 -6.35 2.45 25.89
C GLN A 50 -5.47 3.44 25.14
N ASP A 51 -4.19 3.52 25.49
CA ASP A 51 -3.29 4.50 24.89
C ASP A 51 -2.89 4.07 23.49
N GLU A 52 -2.68 2.77 23.27
CA GLU A 52 -2.50 2.16 21.95
C GLU A 52 -3.69 2.41 21.04
N ALA A 53 -4.92 2.26 21.55
CA ALA A 53 -6.13 2.58 20.79
C ALA A 53 -6.20 4.06 20.41
N LYS A 54 -5.95 4.97 21.37
CA LYS A 54 -5.90 6.43 21.12
C LYS A 54 -4.86 6.79 20.06
N ASP A 55 -3.70 6.15 20.11
CA ASP A 55 -2.62 6.37 19.15
C ASP A 55 -2.97 5.83 17.77
N PHE A 56 -3.50 4.61 17.69
CA PHE A 56 -3.92 3.99 16.43
C PHE A 56 -5.00 4.80 15.71
N MET A 57 -5.96 5.37 16.44
CA MET A 57 -7.04 6.19 15.88
C MET A 57 -6.57 7.50 15.23
N LYS A 58 -5.31 7.91 15.44
CA LYS A 58 -4.71 9.07 14.77
C LYS A 58 -4.13 8.71 13.39
N THR A 59 -4.00 7.42 13.08
CA THR A 59 -3.26 6.93 11.91
C THR A 59 -4.12 6.85 10.66
N SER A 60 -3.46 6.74 9.50
CA SER A 60 -4.13 6.49 8.22
C SER A 60 -4.78 5.12 8.11
N HIS A 61 -4.35 4.12 8.89
CA HIS A 61 -4.96 2.80 8.90
C HIS A 61 -6.36 2.83 9.51
N TRP A 62 -6.58 3.70 10.50
CA TRP A 62 -7.89 4.00 11.06
C TRP A 62 -8.68 4.99 10.21
N ARG A 63 -8.13 6.18 9.97
CA ARG A 63 -8.87 7.29 9.33
C ARG A 63 -9.09 7.10 7.84
N TRP A 64 -8.27 6.28 7.19
CA TRP A 64 -8.15 6.22 5.72
C TRP A 64 -7.92 7.58 5.06
N SER A 65 -7.41 8.54 5.82
CA SER A 65 -7.20 9.92 5.42
C SER A 65 -5.96 10.46 6.14
N LEU A 66 -5.26 11.38 5.47
CA LEU A 66 -4.08 12.08 5.95
C LEU A 66 -4.09 13.46 5.31
N GLU A 67 -3.95 14.49 6.13
CA GLU A 67 -3.61 15.82 5.63
C GLU A 67 -2.20 15.80 5.02
N GLN A 68 -2.09 16.26 3.77
CA GLN A 68 -0.85 16.23 3.01
C GLN A 68 -0.82 17.33 1.96
N LYS A 69 0.36 17.63 1.43
CA LYS A 69 0.52 18.60 0.34
C LYS A 69 0.61 17.87 -0.99
N VAL A 70 -0.33 18.13 -1.88
CA VAL A 70 -0.35 17.59 -3.26
C VAL A 70 -0.42 18.76 -4.22
N ASP A 71 0.54 18.83 -5.15
CA ASP A 71 0.66 19.92 -6.14
C ASP A 71 0.56 21.33 -5.51
N GLY A 72 1.21 21.50 -4.36
CA GLY A 72 1.25 22.77 -3.61
C GLY A 72 0.01 23.09 -2.78
N LYS A 73 -1.06 22.27 -2.85
CA LYS A 73 -2.28 22.44 -2.07
C LYS A 73 -2.29 21.50 -0.86
N THR A 74 -2.67 22.02 0.31
CA THR A 74 -2.97 21.17 1.47
C THR A 74 -4.34 20.51 1.25
N VAL A 75 -4.39 19.19 1.28
CA VAL A 75 -5.59 18.39 1.06
C VAL A 75 -5.69 17.27 2.08
N ASP A 76 -6.90 16.92 2.51
CA ASP A 76 -7.14 15.66 3.23
C ASP A 76 -7.30 14.54 2.21
N ARG A 77 -6.25 13.74 2.04
CA ARG A 77 -6.23 12.64 1.08
C ARG A 77 -5.82 11.34 1.76
N GLY A 78 -6.41 10.26 1.30
CA GLY A 78 -6.10 8.90 1.69
C GLY A 78 -7.10 7.98 1.00
N LYS A 79 -7.14 6.70 1.37
CA LYS A 79 -8.01 5.72 0.68
C LYS A 79 -9.48 6.16 0.66
N LYS A 80 -9.96 6.89 1.68
CA LYS A 80 -11.32 7.45 1.76
C LYS A 80 -11.60 8.47 0.63
N ASN A 81 -10.66 9.38 0.38
CA ASN A 81 -10.85 10.50 -0.54
C ASN A 81 -10.18 10.31 -1.92
N SER A 82 -9.46 9.21 -2.12
CA SER A 82 -8.74 8.92 -3.37
C SER A 82 -9.63 8.26 -4.43
N LEU A 83 -9.34 8.57 -5.69
CA LEU A 83 -9.74 7.73 -6.82
C LEU A 83 -8.56 6.82 -7.23
N ASN A 84 -8.88 5.67 -7.83
CA ASN A 84 -7.96 4.79 -8.51
C ASN A 84 -8.60 4.24 -9.79
N ASN A 85 -7.79 3.70 -10.70
CA ASN A 85 -8.26 3.01 -11.91
C ASN A 85 -8.39 1.49 -11.70
N TYR A 86 -8.74 1.08 -10.48
CA TYR A 86 -9.18 -0.27 -10.16
C TYR A 86 -10.68 -0.28 -9.92
N CYS A 87 -11.09 -0.17 -8.64
CA CYS A 87 -12.49 -0.19 -8.22
C CYS A 87 -13.06 1.23 -8.07
N THR A 88 -12.52 2.21 -8.81
CA THR A 88 -12.88 3.64 -8.77
C THR A 88 -12.59 4.32 -7.42
N SER A 89 -13.47 4.17 -6.43
CA SER A 89 -13.39 4.87 -5.14
C SER A 89 -14.08 4.12 -4.00
N VAL A 90 -13.76 4.47 -2.76
CA VAL A 90 -14.41 3.91 -1.56
C VAL A 90 -15.85 4.40 -1.41
N ALA A 91 -16.10 5.66 -1.73
CA ALA A 91 -17.40 6.30 -1.51
C ALA A 91 -18.54 5.53 -2.21
N GLY A 92 -19.57 5.18 -1.43
CA GLY A 92 -20.70 4.36 -1.87
C GLY A 92 -20.40 2.86 -1.98
N ASN A 93 -19.15 2.43 -1.75
CA ASN A 93 -18.67 1.05 -1.86
C ASN A 93 -18.08 0.50 -0.55
N GLU A 94 -18.26 1.20 0.57
CA GLU A 94 -17.59 0.97 1.85
C GLU A 94 -17.78 -0.46 2.35
N GLN A 95 -19.00 -0.99 2.33
CA GLN A 95 -19.27 -2.37 2.79
C GLN A 95 -18.34 -3.42 2.13
N PHE A 96 -17.99 -3.23 0.86
CA PHE A 96 -17.04 -4.07 0.14
C PHE A 96 -15.59 -3.69 0.49
N CYS A 97 -15.26 -2.39 0.45
CA CYS A 97 -13.90 -1.88 0.64
C CYS A 97 -13.35 -2.05 2.06
N SER A 98 -14.21 -1.97 3.06
CA SER A 98 -13.91 -2.04 4.50
C SER A 98 -13.49 -3.42 4.96
N LYS A 99 -13.58 -4.44 4.10
CA LYS A 99 -12.84 -5.70 4.30
C LYS A 99 -11.35 -5.45 4.58
N CYS A 100 -10.76 -4.38 4.04
CA CYS A 100 -9.38 -3.99 4.31
C CYS A 100 -9.24 -2.76 5.22
N HIS A 101 -10.29 -2.41 5.97
CA HIS A 101 -10.21 -1.39 7.02
C HIS A 101 -9.87 -2.07 8.33
N ALA A 102 -9.02 -1.44 9.15
CA ALA A 102 -8.63 -1.95 10.46
C ALA A 102 -9.66 -1.59 11.54
N GLY A 103 -10.94 -1.72 11.19
CA GLY A 103 -12.08 -1.49 12.05
C GLY A 103 -13.29 -2.32 11.64
N TYR A 104 -14.31 -2.26 12.47
CA TYR A 104 -15.58 -2.95 12.31
C TYR A 104 -16.68 -1.96 11.94
N GLY A 105 -17.61 -2.36 11.07
CA GLY A 105 -18.86 -1.65 10.83
C GLY A 105 -18.80 -0.41 9.94
N MET A 106 -17.75 -0.20 9.15
CA MET A 106 -17.68 0.95 8.24
C MET A 106 -18.53 0.70 6.98
N THR A 107 -19.81 1.06 7.07
CA THR A 107 -20.80 1.01 5.98
C THR A 107 -20.89 2.30 5.16
N ASP A 108 -20.45 3.41 5.74
CA ASP A 108 -20.36 4.75 5.16
C ASP A 108 -19.20 5.47 5.85
N ALA A 109 -18.23 5.99 5.08
CA ALA A 109 -17.00 6.53 5.65
C ALA A 109 -17.17 7.96 6.20
N ASP A 110 -18.25 8.67 5.87
CA ASP A 110 -18.53 10.02 6.37
C ASP A 110 -19.30 10.01 7.69
N THR A 111 -20.13 8.98 7.90
CA THR A 111 -20.89 8.80 9.16
C THR A 111 -20.27 7.79 10.12
N TYR A 112 -19.19 7.11 9.72
CA TYR A 112 -18.47 6.20 10.60
C TYR A 112 -17.94 6.88 11.87
N ASP A 113 -18.18 6.27 13.03
CA ASP A 113 -17.73 6.80 14.31
C ASP A 113 -16.22 6.52 14.52
N TYR A 114 -15.40 7.41 13.97
CA TYR A 114 -13.94 7.40 14.18
C TYR A 114 -13.52 7.74 15.61
N SER A 115 -14.45 8.11 16.50
CA SER A 115 -14.17 8.42 17.91
C SER A 115 -14.44 7.26 18.86
N ASN A 116 -15.11 6.20 18.39
CA ASN A 116 -15.36 5.01 19.18
C ASN A 116 -14.20 3.99 19.07
N PRO A 117 -13.39 3.80 20.13
CA PRO A 117 -12.28 2.86 20.11
C PRO A 117 -12.73 1.40 20.08
N GLU A 118 -13.98 1.07 20.44
CA GLU A 118 -14.48 -0.31 20.39
C GLU A 118 -14.57 -0.83 18.96
N ASN A 119 -14.68 0.07 17.98
CA ASN A 119 -14.72 -0.26 16.58
C ASN A 119 -13.35 -0.61 15.97
N ILE A 120 -12.25 -0.50 16.73
CA ILE A 120 -10.92 -0.91 16.27
C ILE A 120 -10.86 -2.43 16.12
N ASP A 121 -10.33 -2.90 14.99
CA ASP A 121 -10.02 -4.30 14.76
C ASP A 121 -8.58 -4.59 15.18
N CYS A 122 -8.39 -4.92 16.47
CA CYS A 122 -7.08 -5.30 16.99
C CYS A 122 -6.57 -6.63 16.40
N LEU A 123 -7.47 -7.51 15.96
CA LEU A 123 -7.14 -8.89 15.59
C LEU A 123 -6.56 -8.98 14.17
N ALA A 124 -6.97 -8.09 13.26
CA ALA A 124 -6.48 -8.06 11.88
C ALA A 124 -4.95 -7.96 11.81
N CYS A 125 -4.32 -7.26 12.75
CA CYS A 125 -2.87 -7.10 12.80
C CYS A 125 -2.17 -8.04 13.78
N HIS A 126 -2.87 -8.55 14.80
CA HIS A 126 -2.26 -9.25 15.93
C HIS A 126 -2.63 -10.73 16.07
N ASP A 127 -3.49 -11.29 15.21
CA ASP A 127 -3.74 -12.74 15.19
C ASP A 127 -2.44 -13.52 14.93
N SER A 128 -2.12 -14.49 15.80
CA SER A 128 -0.99 -15.42 15.57
C SER A 128 -1.43 -16.86 15.28
N THR A 129 -2.74 -17.09 15.22
CA THR A 129 -3.32 -18.42 14.92
C THR A 129 -3.51 -18.65 13.42
N ASN A 130 -3.30 -17.60 12.60
CA ASN A 130 -3.54 -17.61 11.16
C ASN A 130 -4.95 -18.05 10.78
N SER A 131 -5.94 -17.71 11.61
CA SER A 131 -7.35 -18.09 11.40
C SER A 131 -8.31 -16.90 11.35
N TYR A 132 -7.83 -15.69 11.65
CA TYR A 132 -8.61 -14.47 11.52
C TYR A 132 -8.73 -14.02 10.06
N THR A 133 -9.95 -13.76 9.61
CA THR A 133 -10.21 -13.15 8.30
C THR A 133 -11.40 -12.19 8.41
N LYS A 134 -11.46 -11.23 7.51
CA LYS A 134 -12.60 -10.31 7.37
C LYS A 134 -13.49 -10.77 6.22
N GLU A 135 -14.79 -10.81 6.45
CA GLU A 135 -15.75 -11.28 5.46
C GLU A 135 -15.98 -10.21 4.36
N LEU A 136 -16.22 -10.67 3.13
CA LEU A 136 -16.51 -9.80 2.00
C LEU A 136 -17.91 -9.19 2.15
N ASN A 137 -18.08 -7.91 1.81
CA ASN A 137 -19.36 -7.19 1.91
C ASN A 137 -19.94 -7.05 3.32
N LYS A 138 -19.14 -7.29 4.36
CA LYS A 138 -19.58 -7.16 5.76
C LYS A 138 -18.95 -5.98 6.48
N ALA A 139 -18.60 -4.90 5.78
CA ALA A 139 -18.14 -3.65 6.41
C ALA A 139 -16.98 -3.82 7.41
N GLY A 140 -16.14 -4.83 7.21
CA GLY A 140 -15.00 -5.15 8.07
C GLY A 140 -15.27 -6.17 9.18
N TYR A 141 -16.49 -6.70 9.33
CA TYR A 141 -16.73 -7.80 10.27
C TYR A 141 -16.08 -9.12 9.79
N PRO A 142 -15.57 -9.96 10.71
CA PRO A 142 -15.16 -11.33 10.41
C PRO A 142 -16.40 -12.23 10.21
N PRO A 143 -16.24 -13.43 9.63
CA PRO A 143 -17.31 -14.43 9.58
C PRO A 143 -17.86 -14.77 10.97
N GLU A 144 -19.16 -15.04 11.08
CA GLU A 144 -19.80 -15.43 12.36
C GLU A 144 -19.21 -16.70 12.98
N SER A 145 -18.65 -17.59 12.14
CA SER A 145 -18.01 -18.84 12.58
C SER A 145 -16.59 -18.65 13.15
N THR A 146 -16.04 -17.43 13.13
CA THR A 146 -14.69 -17.15 13.61
C THR A 146 -14.60 -17.35 15.12
N ASN A 147 -13.63 -18.15 15.57
CA ASN A 147 -13.37 -18.37 16.99
C ASN A 147 -12.59 -17.17 17.60
N LEU A 148 -13.30 -16.07 17.82
CA LEU A 148 -12.73 -14.82 18.33
C LEU A 148 -12.06 -14.98 19.70
N LEU A 149 -12.56 -15.87 20.56
CA LEU A 149 -11.95 -16.15 21.86
C LEU A 149 -10.55 -16.75 21.69
N LEU A 150 -10.42 -17.79 20.85
CA LEU A 150 -9.13 -18.43 20.58
C LEU A 150 -8.13 -17.41 20.01
N ILE A 151 -8.55 -16.61 19.04
CA ILE A 151 -7.70 -15.63 18.37
C ILE A 151 -7.22 -14.56 19.37
N ALA A 152 -8.16 -13.95 20.10
CA ALA A 152 -7.86 -12.89 21.07
C ALA A 152 -6.94 -13.38 22.21
N GLN A 153 -7.03 -14.65 22.59
CA GLN A 153 -6.16 -15.26 23.60
C GLN A 153 -4.74 -15.58 23.11
N ASN A 154 -4.51 -15.58 21.80
CA ASN A 154 -3.20 -15.85 21.20
C ASN A 154 -2.73 -14.68 20.33
N VAL A 155 -3.06 -13.43 20.70
CA VAL A 155 -2.52 -12.27 20.00
C VAL A 155 -1.00 -12.16 20.20
N ALA A 156 -0.29 -11.70 19.17
CA ALA A 156 1.16 -11.53 19.18
C ALA A 156 1.60 -10.31 18.36
N LYS A 157 2.92 -10.14 18.21
CA LYS A 157 3.46 -9.15 17.26
C LYS A 157 3.05 -9.53 15.83
N PRO A 158 2.73 -8.53 14.98
CA PRO A 158 2.36 -8.80 13.60
C PRO A 158 3.47 -9.50 12.82
N ASN A 159 3.08 -10.42 11.94
CA ASN A 159 3.92 -11.02 10.92
C ASN A 159 3.49 -10.56 9.51
N ARG A 160 4.14 -11.07 8.46
CA ARG A 160 3.81 -10.74 7.07
C ARG A 160 2.38 -11.09 6.66
N ASP A 161 1.82 -12.19 7.18
CA ASP A 161 0.45 -12.61 6.88
C ASP A 161 -0.58 -11.61 7.39
N ASN A 162 -0.39 -11.07 8.60
CA ASN A 162 -1.28 -10.06 9.17
C ASN A 162 -1.39 -8.82 8.27
N CYS A 163 -0.25 -8.30 7.81
CA CYS A 163 -0.23 -7.19 6.85
C CYS A 163 -0.82 -7.63 5.48
N GLY A 164 -0.52 -8.86 5.09
CA GLY A 164 -0.88 -9.49 3.83
C GLY A 164 -2.39 -9.63 3.60
N ILE A 165 -3.19 -9.85 4.66
CA ILE A 165 -4.67 -9.94 4.60
C ILE A 165 -5.27 -8.78 3.79
N CYS A 166 -4.65 -7.60 3.86
CA CYS A 166 -5.06 -6.41 3.12
C CYS A 166 -4.10 -6.05 1.98
N HIS A 167 -2.79 -6.13 2.20
CA HIS A 167 -1.80 -5.58 1.27
C HIS A 167 -1.55 -6.47 0.05
N PHE A 168 -1.73 -7.79 0.16
CA PHE A 168 -1.58 -8.74 -0.96
C PHE A 168 -2.83 -8.77 -1.86
N PHE A 169 -4.02 -8.49 -1.30
CA PHE A 169 -5.31 -8.69 -1.98
C PHE A 169 -5.99 -7.38 -2.45
N GLY A 170 -5.25 -6.29 -2.54
CA GLY A 170 -5.76 -5.00 -2.98
C GLY A 170 -6.23 -5.00 -4.44
N GLY A 171 -7.26 -4.20 -4.77
CA GLY A 171 -7.77 -4.11 -6.15
C GLY A 171 -8.73 -5.25 -6.55
N GLY A 172 -9.19 -6.04 -5.57
CA GLY A 172 -10.23 -7.06 -5.75
C GLY A 172 -9.69 -8.49 -5.94
N GLY A 173 -8.42 -8.73 -5.62
CA GLY A 173 -7.79 -10.06 -5.69
C GLY A 173 -6.31 -10.02 -5.33
N ASP A 174 -5.74 -11.21 -5.15
CA ASP A 174 -4.30 -11.41 -4.90
C ASP A 174 -3.45 -10.86 -6.05
N ALA A 175 -2.32 -10.23 -5.75
CA ALA A 175 -1.37 -9.66 -6.70
C ALA A 175 -1.93 -8.59 -7.66
N VAL A 176 -3.21 -8.20 -7.57
CA VAL A 176 -3.86 -7.35 -8.58
C VAL A 176 -3.28 -5.93 -8.58
N LYS A 177 -3.03 -5.35 -7.40
CA LYS A 177 -2.75 -3.91 -7.25
C LYS A 177 -1.27 -3.55 -7.16
N HIS A 178 -0.54 -3.95 -6.13
CA HIS A 178 0.86 -3.48 -5.92
C HIS A 178 1.85 -4.15 -6.88
N GLY A 179 1.65 -5.44 -7.20
CA GLY A 179 2.49 -6.19 -8.14
C GLY A 179 3.84 -6.63 -7.56
N ASP A 180 4.38 -5.95 -6.54
CA ASP A 180 5.55 -6.36 -5.75
C ASP A 180 5.18 -6.94 -4.37
N LEU A 181 3.89 -7.06 -4.07
CA LEU A 181 3.37 -7.71 -2.87
C LEU A 181 2.17 -8.59 -3.25
N ASP A 182 2.30 -9.88 -2.99
CA ASP A 182 1.29 -10.92 -3.20
C ASP A 182 1.42 -12.02 -2.14
N SER A 183 0.49 -12.99 -2.12
CA SER A 183 0.48 -14.05 -1.09
C SER A 183 1.73 -14.92 -1.01
N SER A 184 2.59 -14.95 -2.04
CA SER A 184 3.90 -15.62 -1.92
C SER A 184 4.84 -14.94 -0.91
N MET A 185 4.58 -13.67 -0.54
CA MET A 185 5.35 -12.93 0.46
C MET A 185 5.07 -13.35 1.91
N SER A 186 4.11 -14.24 2.14
CA SER A 186 3.93 -14.90 3.43
C SER A 186 5.21 -15.66 3.82
N TYR A 187 5.73 -16.45 2.89
CA TYR A 187 6.90 -17.31 3.09
C TYR A 187 7.79 -17.32 1.85
N PRO A 188 8.40 -16.18 1.48
CA PRO A 188 9.09 -16.06 0.21
C PRO A 188 10.43 -16.79 0.25
N GLU A 189 10.87 -17.29 -0.91
CA GLU A 189 12.24 -17.73 -1.10
C GLU A 189 13.17 -16.53 -1.34
N LYS A 190 14.48 -16.74 -1.13
CA LYS A 190 15.50 -15.73 -1.37
C LYS A 190 15.51 -15.18 -2.79
N ASP A 191 15.10 -15.98 -3.77
CA ASP A 191 15.01 -15.48 -5.13
C ASP A 191 13.95 -14.38 -5.27
N LEU A 192 12.82 -14.53 -4.58
CA LEU A 192 11.71 -13.60 -4.64
C LEU A 192 11.97 -12.33 -3.83
N ASP A 193 12.47 -12.42 -2.61
CA ASP A 193 12.83 -11.24 -1.82
C ASP A 193 13.93 -11.60 -0.82
N VAL A 194 15.11 -10.99 -0.97
CA VAL A 194 16.28 -11.29 -0.11
C VAL A 194 16.11 -10.85 1.34
N HIS A 195 15.21 -9.90 1.61
CA HIS A 195 14.97 -9.36 2.94
C HIS A 195 13.93 -10.19 3.70
N MET A 196 12.85 -10.58 3.03
CA MET A 196 11.76 -11.34 3.65
C MET A 196 11.94 -12.86 3.55
N ALA A 197 12.97 -13.34 2.86
CA ALA A 197 13.22 -14.77 2.67
C ALA A 197 13.22 -15.56 3.98
N ILE A 198 12.39 -16.62 4.04
CA ILE A 198 12.26 -17.46 5.25
C ILE A 198 13.58 -18.18 5.60
N GLU A 199 14.31 -18.61 4.57
CA GLU A 199 15.65 -19.16 4.70
C GLU A 199 16.66 -18.04 4.45
N GLY A 200 16.77 -17.12 5.41
CA GLY A 200 17.62 -15.95 5.29
C GLY A 200 17.41 -14.92 6.40
N ASN A 201 17.12 -13.68 6.00
CA ASN A 201 16.92 -12.58 6.94
C ASN A 201 15.53 -12.63 7.62
N ASP A 202 14.55 -13.30 7.00
CA ASP A 202 13.17 -13.50 7.48
C ASP A 202 12.52 -12.24 8.10
N LEU A 203 12.79 -11.08 7.50
CA LEU A 203 12.27 -9.82 8.02
C LEU A 203 10.74 -9.79 7.93
N GLN A 204 10.12 -9.29 8.99
CA GLN A 204 8.72 -8.93 9.04
C GLN A 204 8.54 -7.52 8.48
N CYS A 205 7.31 -7.17 8.08
CA CYS A 205 7.04 -5.85 7.52
C CYS A 205 7.48 -4.71 8.47
N THR A 206 7.26 -4.89 9.77
CA THR A 206 7.56 -3.92 10.83
C THR A 206 9.06 -3.71 11.09
N ASP A 207 9.94 -4.58 10.59
CA ASP A 207 11.39 -4.40 10.71
C ASP A 207 11.90 -3.25 9.82
N CYS A 208 11.27 -3.05 8.66
CA CYS A 208 11.53 -1.90 7.78
C CYS A 208 10.49 -0.78 7.98
N HIS A 209 9.21 -1.14 8.08
CA HIS A 209 8.12 -0.22 8.39
C HIS A 209 8.06 0.05 9.90
N LYS A 210 9.12 0.68 10.40
CA LYS A 210 9.26 1.03 11.82
C LYS A 210 7.99 1.69 12.31
N THR A 211 7.50 1.17 13.43
CA THR A 211 6.20 1.53 13.99
C THR A 211 6.41 2.03 15.41
N GLU A 212 6.00 3.27 15.66
CA GLU A 212 6.03 3.90 16.98
C GLU A 212 4.63 4.42 17.28
N SER A 213 4.09 4.14 18.47
CA SER A 213 2.71 4.53 18.82
C SER A 213 1.70 4.16 17.72
N HIS A 214 1.78 2.92 17.23
CA HIS A 214 0.96 2.40 16.13
C HIS A 214 1.04 3.18 14.79
N LEU A 215 1.87 4.21 14.69
CA LEU A 215 2.11 4.94 13.45
C LEU A 215 3.12 4.16 12.61
N ILE A 216 2.60 3.42 11.63
CA ILE A 216 3.40 2.61 10.70
C ILE A 216 3.99 3.53 9.63
N ALA A 217 5.33 3.54 9.49
CA ALA A 217 6.03 4.31 8.48
C ALA A 217 5.78 3.79 7.04
N GLY A 218 6.03 4.63 6.02
CA GLY A 218 6.01 4.22 4.61
C GLY A 218 4.73 4.61 3.86
N ASN A 219 4.63 5.88 3.47
CA ASN A 219 3.54 6.39 2.67
C ASN A 219 3.60 5.87 1.22
N SER A 220 2.44 5.48 0.69
CA SER A 220 2.28 5.02 -0.69
C SER A 220 2.03 6.20 -1.63
N LEU A 221 2.69 6.23 -2.81
CA LEU A 221 2.42 7.23 -3.86
C LEU A 221 0.94 7.25 -4.28
N GLY A 222 0.31 6.08 -4.41
CA GLY A 222 -1.07 5.97 -4.90
C GLY A 222 -2.12 6.53 -3.92
N VAL A 223 -1.82 6.55 -2.62
CA VAL A 223 -2.77 6.89 -1.55
C VAL A 223 -2.38 8.18 -0.82
N SER A 224 -1.10 8.37 -0.59
CA SER A 224 -0.52 9.52 0.11
C SER A 224 0.68 10.09 -0.64
N PRO A 225 0.48 10.63 -1.86
CA PRO A 225 1.55 11.17 -2.70
C PRO A 225 2.32 12.34 -2.05
N GLY A 226 1.71 13.08 -1.13
CA GLY A 226 2.34 14.13 -0.33
C GLY A 226 2.85 13.66 1.03
N GLY A 227 2.83 12.35 1.28
CA GLY A 227 3.32 11.74 2.51
C GLY A 227 4.81 11.97 2.69
N LYS A 228 5.26 12.07 3.95
CA LYS A 228 6.67 12.36 4.27
C LYS A 228 7.38 11.19 4.94
N SER A 229 6.63 10.22 5.43
CA SER A 229 7.19 9.03 6.04
C SER A 229 7.58 8.07 4.93
N HIS A 230 8.85 8.07 4.55
CA HIS A 230 9.39 7.14 3.57
C HIS A 230 10.51 6.33 4.22
N PHE A 231 10.62 5.07 3.82
CA PHE A 231 11.78 4.24 4.12
C PHE A 231 12.84 4.43 3.04
N ASP A 232 14.11 4.46 3.43
CA ASP A 232 15.26 4.44 2.53
C ASP A 232 16.15 3.21 2.82
N CYS A 233 16.70 2.61 1.76
CA CYS A 233 17.66 1.51 1.86
C CYS A 233 18.88 1.90 2.71
N THR A 234 19.21 3.19 2.75
CA THR A 234 20.36 3.72 3.50
C THR A 234 20.22 3.65 5.02
N GLU A 235 19.03 3.29 5.54
CA GLU A 235 18.86 3.04 6.98
C GLU A 235 19.60 1.79 7.47
N CYS A 236 19.85 0.82 6.57
CA CYS A 236 20.57 -0.42 6.87
C CYS A 236 21.86 -0.58 6.05
N HIS A 237 21.90 0.00 4.85
CA HIS A 237 23.04 -0.10 3.94
C HIS A 237 23.81 1.22 3.89
N SER A 238 25.14 1.17 3.82
CA SER A 238 25.91 2.39 3.56
C SER A 238 25.64 2.88 2.13
N GLU A 239 25.82 4.16 1.87
CA GLU A 239 25.72 4.68 0.49
C GLU A 239 26.80 4.06 -0.43
N LYS A 240 27.93 3.60 0.12
CA LYS A 240 29.03 2.99 -0.62
C LYS A 240 29.17 1.50 -0.32
N VAL A 241 28.19 0.71 -0.76
CA VAL A 241 28.18 -0.76 -0.58
C VAL A 241 28.84 -1.55 -1.70
N HIS A 242 29.07 -0.94 -2.88
CA HIS A 242 29.64 -1.65 -4.02
C HIS A 242 31.16 -1.57 -4.02
N SER A 243 31.81 -2.67 -4.42
CA SER A 243 33.25 -2.67 -4.70
C SER A 243 33.62 -1.81 -5.90
N GLU A 244 32.75 -1.79 -6.92
CA GLU A 244 32.91 -0.95 -8.10
C GLU A 244 32.48 0.50 -7.80
N SER A 245 33.46 1.40 -7.81
CA SER A 245 33.27 2.84 -7.60
C SER A 245 32.23 3.45 -8.56
N ARG A 246 32.15 2.94 -9.79
CA ARG A 246 31.19 3.42 -10.79
C ARG A 246 29.76 3.14 -10.37
N LEU A 247 29.47 2.02 -9.73
CA LEU A 247 28.12 1.72 -9.21
C LEU A 247 27.76 2.64 -8.05
N ASN A 248 28.71 2.92 -7.15
CA ASN A 248 28.50 3.89 -6.08
C ASN A 248 28.22 5.29 -6.65
N ALA A 249 28.84 5.70 -7.75
CA ALA A 249 28.53 6.99 -8.40
C ALA A 249 27.11 7.06 -8.99
N HIS A 250 26.48 5.92 -9.32
CA HIS A 250 25.11 5.92 -9.86
C HIS A 250 24.07 6.26 -8.80
N ILE A 251 24.34 6.03 -7.51
CA ILE A 251 23.35 6.23 -6.44
C ILE A 251 22.91 7.69 -6.31
N ASP A 252 23.71 8.63 -6.83
CA ASP A 252 23.40 10.06 -6.89
C ASP A 252 22.23 10.36 -7.84
N THR A 253 21.95 9.45 -8.78
CA THR A 253 20.99 9.64 -9.87
C THR A 253 19.97 8.52 -9.96
N VAL A 254 20.33 7.30 -9.58
CA VAL A 254 19.52 6.08 -9.74
C VAL A 254 19.24 5.52 -8.35
N ALA A 255 17.96 5.27 -8.06
CA ALA A 255 17.55 4.67 -6.80
C ALA A 255 17.99 3.21 -6.70
N CYS A 256 18.27 2.72 -5.49
CA CYS A 256 18.66 1.32 -5.25
C CYS A 256 17.62 0.34 -5.83
N GLN A 257 16.33 0.65 -5.66
CA GLN A 257 15.21 -0.13 -6.18
C GLN A 257 15.31 -0.36 -7.70
N THR A 258 15.77 0.62 -8.47
CA THR A 258 15.86 0.53 -9.94
C THR A 258 16.77 -0.61 -10.37
N CYS A 259 17.92 -0.77 -9.73
CA CYS A 259 18.88 -1.82 -10.05
C CYS A 259 18.55 -3.14 -9.37
N HIS A 260 18.02 -3.10 -8.14
CA HIS A 260 17.85 -4.30 -7.32
C HIS A 260 16.46 -4.94 -7.42
N ILE A 261 15.50 -4.32 -8.11
CA ILE A 261 14.19 -4.90 -8.41
C ILE A 261 14.02 -4.97 -9.94
N PRO A 262 14.69 -5.91 -10.62
CA PRO A 262 14.75 -5.95 -12.08
C PRO A 262 13.39 -6.24 -12.72
N LYS A 263 12.52 -6.96 -12.00
CA LYS A 263 11.14 -7.32 -12.38
C LYS A 263 10.27 -7.45 -11.14
N PHE A 264 8.99 -7.10 -11.26
CA PHE A 264 7.95 -7.39 -10.27
C PHE A 264 6.94 -8.42 -10.81
N ALA A 265 5.94 -8.79 -10.01
CA ALA A 265 4.95 -9.80 -10.33
C ALA A 265 5.63 -11.14 -10.71
N ARG A 266 6.65 -11.54 -9.94
CA ARG A 266 7.53 -12.67 -10.28
C ARG A 266 6.86 -14.02 -9.99
N GLU A 267 6.05 -14.10 -8.94
CA GLU A 267 5.27 -15.30 -8.62
C GLU A 267 3.87 -15.28 -9.22
N LYS A 268 3.17 -14.15 -9.12
CA LYS A 268 1.78 -14.02 -9.58
C LYS A 268 1.62 -12.89 -10.56
N ALA A 269 0.84 -13.12 -11.61
CA ALA A 269 0.55 -12.09 -12.60
C ALA A 269 -0.27 -10.96 -11.97
N THR A 270 0.02 -9.73 -12.35
CA THR A 270 -0.63 -8.54 -11.83
C THR A 270 -1.41 -7.83 -12.92
N LYS A 271 -2.50 -7.15 -12.55
CA LYS A 271 -3.30 -6.40 -13.51
C LYS A 271 -2.55 -5.14 -13.93
N VAL A 272 -2.44 -4.94 -15.24
CA VAL A 272 -1.78 -3.78 -15.88
C VAL A 272 -2.73 -2.95 -16.74
N TRP A 273 -3.88 -3.53 -17.11
CA TRP A 273 -4.94 -2.85 -17.85
C TRP A 273 -6.33 -3.19 -17.29
N TRP A 274 -7.22 -2.21 -17.20
CA TRP A 274 -8.64 -2.41 -16.88
C TRP A 274 -9.54 -1.42 -17.64
N ASP A 275 -10.30 -1.92 -18.61
CA ASP A 275 -11.27 -1.15 -19.40
C ASP A 275 -12.70 -1.40 -18.89
N TRP A 276 -13.23 -0.44 -18.11
CA TRP A 276 -14.62 -0.46 -17.66
C TRP A 276 -15.64 -0.13 -18.75
N SER A 277 -15.22 0.46 -19.88
CA SER A 277 -16.13 0.80 -20.98
C SER A 277 -16.75 -0.43 -21.63
N LYS A 278 -16.14 -1.59 -21.42
CA LYS A 278 -16.62 -2.90 -21.92
C LYS A 278 -17.55 -3.60 -20.95
N ALA A 279 -17.70 -3.10 -19.72
CA ALA A 279 -18.54 -3.76 -18.74
C ALA A 279 -20.01 -3.76 -19.18
N GLY A 280 -20.72 -4.85 -18.87
CA GLY A 280 -22.12 -5.04 -19.24
C GLY A 280 -22.36 -5.71 -20.59
N GLU A 281 -21.34 -5.84 -21.45
CA GLU A 281 -21.45 -6.55 -22.73
C GLU A 281 -21.77 -8.05 -22.51
N GLU A 282 -22.70 -8.59 -23.30
CA GLU A 282 -22.92 -10.04 -23.33
C GLU A 282 -21.85 -10.68 -24.23
N ARG A 283 -20.95 -11.45 -23.63
CA ARG A 283 -19.92 -12.23 -24.34
C ARG A 283 -20.17 -13.73 -24.12
N GLN A 284 -20.00 -14.52 -25.17
CA GLN A 284 -20.35 -15.95 -25.14
C GLN A 284 -19.31 -16.82 -24.43
N PHE A 285 -18.09 -16.33 -24.23
CA PHE A 285 -16.98 -17.12 -23.72
C PHE A 285 -16.35 -16.48 -22.48
N ASP A 286 -15.94 -17.35 -21.56
CA ASP A 286 -15.10 -16.98 -20.43
C ASP A 286 -13.63 -16.97 -20.86
N GLU A 287 -13.20 -15.84 -21.44
CA GLU A 287 -11.85 -15.69 -21.98
C GLU A 287 -10.81 -15.56 -20.84
N LYS A 288 -9.84 -16.47 -20.82
CA LYS A 288 -8.73 -16.45 -19.87
C LYS A 288 -7.38 -16.26 -20.57
N ASP A 289 -6.46 -15.59 -19.90
CA ASP A 289 -5.07 -15.48 -20.36
C ASP A 289 -4.25 -16.73 -20.03
N GLU A 290 -2.98 -16.72 -20.45
CA GLU A 290 -2.01 -17.80 -20.19
C GLU A 290 -1.75 -18.06 -18.70
N TYR A 291 -2.12 -17.14 -17.80
CA TYR A 291 -1.98 -17.25 -16.36
C TYR A 291 -3.30 -17.68 -15.67
N GLY A 292 -4.35 -17.96 -16.45
CA GLY A 292 -5.66 -18.37 -15.96
C GLY A 292 -6.54 -17.22 -15.45
N HIS A 293 -6.17 -15.95 -15.67
CA HIS A 293 -6.99 -14.81 -15.28
C HIS A 293 -8.06 -14.52 -16.33
N HIS A 294 -9.27 -14.20 -15.87
CA HIS A 294 -10.34 -13.71 -16.73
C HIS A 294 -9.92 -12.37 -17.38
N THR A 295 -9.85 -12.37 -18.71
CA THR A 295 -9.58 -11.18 -19.53
C THR A 295 -10.83 -10.34 -19.76
N TYR A 296 -12.02 -10.91 -19.54
CA TYR A 296 -13.27 -10.20 -19.49
C TYR A 296 -14.15 -10.72 -18.34
N VAL A 297 -14.80 -9.80 -17.63
CA VAL A 297 -15.86 -10.15 -16.66
C VAL A 297 -16.98 -9.14 -16.84
N LYS A 298 -18.23 -9.59 -17.07
CA LYS A 298 -19.38 -8.69 -17.31
C LYS A 298 -19.50 -7.54 -16.30
N LYS A 299 -19.25 -7.84 -15.02
CA LYS A 299 -19.29 -6.87 -13.90
C LYS A 299 -18.18 -5.81 -13.94
N LYS A 300 -17.09 -6.05 -14.69
CA LYS A 300 -15.84 -5.31 -14.59
C LYS A 300 -15.34 -4.81 -15.95
N GLY A 301 -15.73 -5.41 -17.06
CA GLY A 301 -15.18 -5.10 -18.38
C GLY A 301 -13.92 -5.93 -18.68
N GLU A 302 -13.03 -5.36 -19.50
CA GLU A 302 -11.85 -6.06 -20.03
C GLU A 302 -10.61 -5.78 -19.17
N MET A 303 -9.75 -6.78 -19.00
CA MET A 303 -8.56 -6.71 -18.14
C MET A 303 -7.38 -7.40 -18.82
N LYS A 304 -6.18 -6.87 -18.59
CA LYS A 304 -4.92 -7.54 -18.98
C LYS A 304 -4.03 -7.71 -17.76
N TYR A 305 -3.40 -8.87 -17.68
CA TYR A 305 -2.45 -9.21 -16.63
C TYR A 305 -1.09 -9.47 -17.24
N ALA A 306 -0.05 -9.26 -16.44
CA ALA A 306 1.32 -9.52 -16.84
C ALA A 306 2.10 -10.10 -15.66
N LYS A 307 3.00 -11.04 -15.95
CA LYS A 307 3.92 -11.65 -14.99
C LYS A 307 5.36 -11.27 -15.37
N ASN A 308 6.28 -11.23 -14.40
CA ASN A 308 7.68 -10.91 -14.63
C ASN A 308 7.88 -9.54 -15.34
N VAL A 309 7.17 -8.53 -14.85
CA VAL A 309 7.05 -7.23 -15.50
C VAL A 309 8.28 -6.38 -15.22
N VAL A 310 8.87 -5.81 -16.27
CA VAL A 310 9.94 -4.80 -16.15
C VAL A 310 9.29 -3.47 -15.73
N PRO A 311 9.75 -2.81 -14.65
CA PRO A 311 9.22 -1.52 -14.24
C PRO A 311 9.40 -0.43 -15.30
N GLU A 312 8.53 0.57 -15.28
CA GLU A 312 8.78 1.84 -15.95
C GLU A 312 9.65 2.73 -15.06
N TYR A 313 10.63 3.42 -15.64
CA TYR A 313 11.61 4.21 -14.90
C TYR A 313 11.34 5.69 -15.06
N LEU A 314 11.06 6.38 -13.95
CA LEU A 314 10.75 7.81 -13.95
C LEU A 314 11.51 8.55 -12.85
N TRP A 315 11.68 9.86 -13.02
CA TRP A 315 12.21 10.74 -11.99
C TRP A 315 11.22 10.87 -10.82
N TYR A 316 11.74 10.76 -9.61
CA TYR A 316 10.97 10.93 -8.39
C TYR A 316 11.81 11.57 -7.29
N ASN A 317 11.30 12.66 -6.71
CA ASN A 317 11.96 13.44 -5.66
C ASN A 317 11.39 13.19 -4.26
N GLY A 318 10.56 12.15 -4.10
CA GLY A 318 9.87 11.86 -2.85
C GLY A 318 8.45 12.40 -2.76
N MET A 319 7.98 13.18 -3.74
CA MET A 319 6.61 13.68 -3.81
C MET A 319 5.89 13.22 -5.07
N GLY A 320 4.58 13.04 -4.98
CA GLY A 320 3.70 12.78 -6.11
C GLY A 320 2.66 13.86 -6.30
N GLY A 321 2.14 13.92 -7.52
CA GLY A 321 0.88 14.61 -7.82
C GLY A 321 -0.27 13.61 -7.83
N ALA A 322 -1.49 14.12 -7.74
CA ALA A 322 -2.68 13.29 -7.86
C ALA A 322 -3.88 14.09 -8.36
N TYR A 323 -4.71 13.41 -9.13
CA TYR A 323 -6.06 13.88 -9.43
C TYR A 323 -6.86 14.02 -8.12
N LEU A 324 -7.43 15.20 -7.90
CA LEU A 324 -8.33 15.44 -6.78
C LEU A 324 -9.77 15.28 -7.25
N ARG A 325 -10.62 14.73 -6.38
CA ARG A 325 -12.03 14.51 -6.67
C ARG A 325 -12.70 15.84 -7.08
N GLY A 326 -13.35 15.84 -8.24
CA GLY A 326 -14.04 17.01 -8.80
C GLY A 326 -13.16 17.91 -9.67
N ASP A 327 -11.85 17.65 -9.77
CA ASP A 327 -10.99 18.35 -10.72
C ASP A 327 -11.44 18.09 -12.16
N LYS A 328 -11.27 19.10 -13.01
CA LYS A 328 -11.56 18.97 -14.43
C LYS A 328 -10.48 18.16 -15.15
N ILE A 329 -10.92 17.31 -16.07
CA ILE A 329 -10.07 16.53 -16.95
C ILE A 329 -10.18 17.01 -18.40
N ASP A 330 -9.19 16.62 -19.20
CA ASP A 330 -9.21 16.71 -20.66
C ASP A 330 -9.46 15.29 -21.21
N PRO A 331 -10.66 14.98 -21.74
CA PRO A 331 -11.01 13.62 -22.15
C PRO A 331 -10.25 13.16 -23.41
N ASP A 332 -9.60 14.08 -24.14
CA ASP A 332 -8.77 13.76 -25.31
C ASP A 332 -7.35 13.31 -24.92
N LYS A 333 -7.03 13.28 -23.62
CA LYS A 333 -5.73 12.87 -23.08
C LYS A 333 -5.89 11.76 -22.06
N VAL A 334 -4.81 11.01 -21.85
CA VAL A 334 -4.72 10.06 -20.74
C VAL A 334 -4.68 10.84 -19.43
N VAL A 335 -5.64 10.60 -18.54
CA VAL A 335 -5.73 11.25 -17.24
C VAL A 335 -4.85 10.54 -16.22
N GLN A 336 -3.88 11.25 -15.65
CA GLN A 336 -3.05 10.71 -14.59
C GLN A 336 -3.77 10.80 -13.25
N ILE A 337 -3.99 9.65 -12.59
CA ILE A 337 -4.65 9.61 -11.28
C ILE A 337 -3.65 9.90 -10.17
N THR A 338 -2.45 9.35 -10.27
CA THR A 338 -1.29 9.68 -9.41
C THR A 338 -0.03 9.55 -10.24
N TRP A 339 0.92 10.47 -10.11
CA TRP A 339 2.17 10.46 -10.87
C TRP A 339 3.35 10.87 -9.98
N PRO A 340 4.57 10.36 -10.25
CA PRO A 340 5.76 10.83 -9.55
C PRO A 340 6.13 12.26 -9.99
N ILE A 341 6.60 13.07 -9.05
CA ILE A 341 7.15 14.41 -9.34
C ILE A 341 8.68 14.33 -9.31
N GLY A 342 9.30 14.93 -10.31
CA GLY A 342 10.74 15.06 -10.43
C GLY A 342 11.15 15.17 -11.89
N ASP A 343 12.33 15.72 -12.12
CA ASP A 343 12.95 15.71 -13.44
C ASP A 343 14.49 15.64 -13.30
N ARG A 344 15.19 15.57 -14.43
CA ARG A 344 16.66 15.48 -14.46
C ARG A 344 17.37 16.67 -13.80
N LYS A 345 16.75 17.85 -13.76
CA LYS A 345 17.33 19.07 -13.17
C LYS A 345 17.06 19.18 -11.67
N ASP A 346 16.05 18.47 -11.15
CA ASP A 346 15.74 18.45 -9.72
C ASP A 346 16.78 17.64 -8.94
N SER A 347 17.70 18.31 -8.24
CA SER A 347 18.79 17.69 -7.46
C SER A 347 18.36 16.67 -6.40
N LYS A 348 17.07 16.66 -6.00
CA LYS A 348 16.53 15.66 -5.08
C LYS A 348 15.95 14.44 -5.79
N ALA A 349 15.67 14.54 -7.08
CA ALA A 349 15.09 13.46 -7.85
C ALA A 349 16.13 12.38 -8.19
N LYS A 350 15.72 11.12 -8.06
CA LYS A 350 16.42 9.96 -8.63
C LYS A 350 15.50 9.21 -9.57
N ILE A 351 16.04 8.34 -10.41
CA ILE A 351 15.28 7.45 -11.28
C ILE A 351 14.81 6.24 -10.44
N TYR A 352 13.50 6.08 -10.30
CA TYR A 352 12.83 5.01 -9.54
C TYR A 352 12.02 4.07 -10.45
N PRO A 353 11.80 2.82 -10.03
CA PRO A 353 10.94 1.87 -10.74
C PRO A 353 9.47 2.00 -10.33
N PHE A 354 8.57 1.95 -11.32
CA PHE A 354 7.13 2.04 -11.13
C PHE A 354 6.39 0.92 -11.87
N LYS A 355 5.36 0.40 -11.23
CA LYS A 355 4.24 -0.23 -11.93
C LYS A 355 3.30 0.87 -12.42
N VAL A 356 2.89 0.78 -13.68
CA VAL A 356 1.85 1.65 -14.23
C VAL A 356 0.60 0.82 -14.50
N MET A 357 -0.48 1.13 -13.78
CA MET A 357 -1.80 0.59 -14.07
C MET A 357 -2.47 1.53 -15.05
N ARG A 358 -2.94 1.01 -16.19
CA ARG A 358 -3.66 1.78 -17.20
C ARG A 358 -5.09 1.25 -17.36
N GLY A 359 -5.95 2.01 -18.01
CA GLY A 359 -7.32 1.56 -18.21
C GLY A 359 -8.27 2.65 -18.66
N LYS A 360 -9.56 2.33 -18.75
CA LYS A 360 -10.63 3.28 -19.00
C LYS A 360 -11.63 3.26 -17.85
N GLN A 361 -12.04 4.44 -17.41
CA GLN A 361 -13.06 4.59 -16.36
C GLN A 361 -14.02 5.73 -16.67
N ILE A 362 -15.17 5.67 -16.00
CA ILE A 362 -16.29 6.57 -16.20
C ILE A 362 -15.98 8.01 -15.76
N TYR A 363 -16.43 8.98 -16.55
CA TYR A 363 -16.36 10.42 -16.27
C TYR A 363 -17.64 11.13 -16.71
N ASP A 364 -17.93 12.29 -16.11
CA ASP A 364 -19.09 13.12 -16.46
C ASP A 364 -18.75 14.00 -17.66
N THR A 365 -19.54 13.96 -18.73
CA THR A 365 -19.20 14.66 -19.99
C THR A 365 -19.47 16.17 -19.94
N GLU A 366 -20.29 16.65 -19.02
CA GLU A 366 -20.62 18.08 -18.87
C GLU A 366 -19.70 18.73 -17.82
N TYR A 367 -19.58 18.12 -16.64
CA TYR A 367 -18.68 18.63 -15.59
C TYR A 367 -17.21 18.34 -15.86
N LYS A 368 -16.93 17.35 -16.72
CA LYS A 368 -15.58 16.91 -17.10
C LYS A 368 -14.76 16.48 -15.90
N ASN A 369 -15.33 15.70 -14.98
CA ASN A 369 -14.58 15.09 -13.87
C ASN A 369 -14.76 13.56 -13.90
N LEU A 370 -13.77 12.84 -13.38
CA LEU A 370 -13.92 11.41 -13.13
C LEU A 370 -15.08 11.16 -12.15
N ILE A 371 -15.90 10.13 -12.42
CA ILE A 371 -17.05 9.75 -11.60
C ILE A 371 -16.61 8.67 -10.58
N THR A 372 -17.02 8.87 -9.33
CA THR A 372 -16.83 7.95 -8.21
C THR A 372 -17.94 6.89 -8.17
N ALA A 373 -18.06 6.07 -9.22
CA ALA A 373 -19.22 5.19 -9.37
C ALA A 373 -19.40 4.19 -8.22
N LYS A 374 -20.66 3.97 -7.80
CA LYS A 374 -21.06 2.88 -6.91
C LYS A 374 -21.09 1.57 -7.70
N VAL A 375 -20.15 0.68 -7.43
CA VAL A 375 -20.00 -0.59 -8.17
C VAL A 375 -20.48 -1.79 -7.37
N ALA A 376 -20.36 -1.76 -6.03
CA ALA A 376 -20.62 -2.91 -5.18
C ALA A 376 -21.97 -2.82 -4.43
N ASN A 377 -22.46 -3.99 -4.02
CA ASN A 377 -23.69 -4.19 -3.22
C ASN A 377 -24.95 -3.68 -3.93
N GLU A 378 -26.06 -3.61 -3.20
CA GLU A 378 -27.36 -3.16 -3.71
C GLU A 378 -27.27 -1.78 -4.37
N GLY A 379 -27.90 -1.64 -5.55
CA GLY A 379 -27.84 -0.42 -6.36
C GLY A 379 -26.52 -0.20 -7.10
N GLY A 380 -25.50 -1.01 -6.83
CA GLY A 380 -24.20 -0.93 -7.49
C GLY A 380 -24.19 -1.59 -8.87
N TYR A 381 -23.27 -1.11 -9.72
CA TYR A 381 -23.11 -1.60 -11.09
C TYR A 381 -22.97 -3.13 -11.21
N TRP A 382 -22.31 -3.80 -10.27
CA TRP A 382 -22.11 -5.27 -10.29
C TRP A 382 -23.38 -6.09 -10.14
N VAL A 383 -24.47 -5.47 -9.70
CA VAL A 383 -25.79 -6.09 -9.53
C VAL A 383 -26.71 -5.64 -10.66
N ASP A 384 -26.82 -4.33 -10.87
CA ASP A 384 -27.85 -3.75 -11.72
C ASP A 384 -27.40 -3.54 -13.16
N PHE A 385 -26.09 -3.52 -13.42
CA PHE A 385 -25.48 -3.23 -14.72
C PHE A 385 -25.94 -1.91 -15.36
N ASP A 386 -26.29 -0.93 -14.52
CA ASP A 386 -26.72 0.42 -14.91
C ASP A 386 -25.68 1.46 -14.51
N TRP A 387 -25.00 2.02 -15.50
CA TRP A 387 -23.97 3.04 -15.28
C TRP A 387 -24.53 4.39 -14.86
N ASP A 388 -25.73 4.79 -15.31
CA ASP A 388 -26.34 6.06 -14.89
C ASP A 388 -26.70 6.00 -13.41
N LYS A 389 -27.32 4.89 -12.98
CA LYS A 389 -27.63 4.65 -11.57
C LYS A 389 -26.36 4.60 -10.71
N ALA A 390 -25.34 3.85 -11.15
CA ALA A 390 -24.06 3.75 -10.44
C ALA A 390 -23.33 5.10 -10.33
N ALA A 391 -23.34 5.90 -11.39
CA ALA A 391 -22.77 7.24 -11.42
C ALA A 391 -23.50 8.20 -10.47
N ARG A 392 -24.83 8.17 -10.49
CA ARG A 392 -25.69 9.02 -9.63
C ARG A 392 -25.45 8.73 -8.16
N LEU A 393 -25.59 7.47 -7.75
CA LEU A 393 -25.41 7.06 -6.35
C LEU A 393 -23.97 7.29 -5.86
N GLY A 394 -22.99 7.03 -6.72
CA GLY A 394 -21.57 7.22 -6.38
C GLY A 394 -21.14 8.68 -6.28
N SER A 395 -21.72 9.55 -7.12
CA SER A 395 -21.47 11.00 -7.06
C SER A 395 -22.16 11.62 -5.84
N GLU A 396 -23.39 11.22 -5.54
CA GLU A 396 -24.11 11.62 -4.33
C GLU A 396 -23.32 11.26 -3.06
N ALA A 397 -22.89 9.99 -2.94
CA ALA A 397 -22.06 9.52 -1.82
C ALA A 397 -20.70 10.24 -1.72
N SER A 398 -20.26 10.88 -2.80
CA SER A 398 -18.99 11.60 -2.85
C SER A 398 -19.14 13.11 -2.75
N GLY A 399 -20.36 13.63 -2.62
CA GLY A 399 -20.67 15.05 -2.59
C GLY A 399 -20.43 15.77 -3.93
N LEU A 400 -20.43 15.05 -5.05
CA LEU A 400 -20.23 15.60 -6.39
C LEU A 400 -21.53 15.68 -7.18
N PRO A 401 -21.71 16.71 -8.03
CA PRO A 401 -22.82 16.73 -8.95
C PRO A 401 -22.63 15.70 -10.08
N TYR A 402 -23.73 15.18 -10.60
CA TYR A 402 -23.77 14.32 -11.79
C TYR A 402 -24.78 14.89 -12.78
N SER A 403 -24.36 15.07 -14.03
CA SER A 403 -25.15 15.72 -15.08
C SER A 403 -26.22 14.81 -15.69
N GLY A 404 -26.20 13.50 -15.40
CA GLY A 404 -26.99 12.51 -16.11
C GLY A 404 -26.36 12.05 -17.42
N LYS A 405 -25.12 12.47 -17.71
CA LYS A 405 -24.37 12.05 -18.89
C LYS A 405 -22.98 11.61 -18.49
N TYR A 406 -22.55 10.50 -19.06
CA TYR A 406 -21.22 9.95 -18.83
C TYR A 406 -20.61 9.39 -20.11
N ASP A 407 -19.30 9.23 -20.09
CA ASP A 407 -18.53 8.46 -21.07
C ASP A 407 -17.29 7.88 -20.36
N PHE A 408 -16.37 7.25 -21.09
CA PHE A 408 -15.15 6.63 -20.55
C PHE A 408 -13.90 7.31 -21.08
N VAL A 409 -12.94 7.55 -20.18
CA VAL A 409 -11.66 8.19 -20.50
C VAL A 409 -10.50 7.28 -20.11
N GLU A 410 -9.41 7.34 -20.88
CA GLU A 410 -8.18 6.64 -20.52
C GLU A 410 -7.51 7.26 -19.29
N THR A 411 -7.00 6.39 -18.43
CA THR A 411 -6.34 6.77 -17.19
C THR A 411 -5.08 5.96 -16.98
N GLU A 412 -4.14 6.54 -16.25
CA GLU A 412 -2.98 5.83 -15.72
C GLU A 412 -2.70 6.19 -14.27
N MET A 413 -2.14 5.23 -13.53
CA MET A 413 -1.85 5.37 -12.12
C MET A 413 -0.50 4.71 -11.81
N PHE A 414 0.41 5.48 -11.25
CA PHE A 414 1.77 5.05 -10.95
C PHE A 414 1.88 4.53 -9.50
N TRP A 415 2.45 3.34 -9.35
CA TRP A 415 2.73 2.67 -8.08
C TRP A 415 4.22 2.42 -7.95
N ARG A 416 4.84 2.91 -6.89
CA ARG A 416 6.25 2.63 -6.62
C ARG A 416 6.47 1.14 -6.36
N ILE A 417 7.54 0.60 -6.93
CA ILE A 417 8.01 -0.75 -6.64
C ILE A 417 9.12 -0.66 -5.59
N ASN A 418 8.94 -1.31 -4.44
CA ASN A 418 9.87 -1.25 -3.31
C ASN A 418 10.22 -2.62 -2.71
N HIS A 419 9.45 -3.66 -3.01
CA HIS A 419 9.67 -5.03 -2.54
C HIS A 419 10.09 -5.93 -3.72
N MET A 420 10.25 -7.24 -3.45
CA MET A 420 10.85 -8.19 -4.38
C MET A 420 12.30 -7.85 -4.72
N VAL A 421 13.08 -7.42 -3.73
CA VAL A 421 14.52 -7.14 -3.94
C VAL A 421 15.21 -8.46 -4.29
N ALA A 422 15.77 -8.53 -5.49
CA ALA A 422 16.38 -9.74 -6.03
C ALA A 422 17.79 -9.97 -5.45
N PRO A 423 18.30 -11.22 -5.48
CA PRO A 423 19.70 -11.51 -5.22
C PRO A 423 20.66 -10.62 -6.01
N LYS A 424 21.81 -10.27 -5.42
CA LYS A 424 22.78 -9.33 -6.00
C LYS A 424 23.29 -9.71 -7.39
N ASP A 425 23.35 -11.01 -7.69
CA ASP A 425 23.75 -11.58 -8.98
C ASP A 425 22.65 -11.46 -10.06
N LYS A 426 21.43 -11.10 -9.66
CA LYS A 426 20.30 -10.79 -10.53
C LYS A 426 19.99 -9.29 -10.62
N ALA A 427 20.76 -8.44 -9.92
CA ALA A 427 20.65 -6.99 -10.07
C ALA A 427 21.01 -6.56 -11.49
N LEU A 428 20.47 -5.42 -11.93
CA LEU A 428 20.77 -4.88 -13.26
C LEU A 428 22.27 -4.60 -13.42
N GLY A 429 22.84 -5.13 -14.51
CA GLY A 429 24.18 -4.82 -14.95
C GLY A 429 24.22 -3.55 -15.82
N CYS A 430 25.42 -3.13 -16.20
CA CYS A 430 25.62 -1.92 -17.00
C CYS A 430 24.79 -1.94 -18.30
N LEU A 431 24.82 -3.07 -19.01
CA LEU A 431 24.18 -3.24 -20.32
C LEU A 431 22.67 -3.52 -20.24
N ASP A 432 22.10 -3.66 -19.02
CA ASP A 432 20.65 -3.63 -18.86
C ASP A 432 20.10 -2.22 -19.09
N CYS A 433 20.88 -1.19 -18.79
CA CYS A 433 20.48 0.21 -18.95
C CYS A 433 21.12 0.85 -20.20
N HIS A 434 22.38 0.52 -20.47
CA HIS A 434 23.18 1.11 -21.53
C HIS A 434 23.23 0.24 -22.79
N GLY A 435 23.38 0.88 -23.94
CA GLY A 435 23.40 0.23 -25.26
C GLY A 435 22.03 0.14 -25.94
N ASP A 436 22.02 -0.42 -27.15
CA ASP A 436 20.88 -0.37 -28.07
C ASP A 436 19.60 -1.05 -27.58
N LYS A 437 19.72 -1.96 -26.60
CA LYS A 437 18.60 -2.68 -25.97
C LYS A 437 18.46 -2.35 -24.48
N GLY A 438 18.98 -1.20 -24.07
CA GLY A 438 18.86 -0.71 -22.71
C GLY A 438 17.41 -0.44 -22.32
N ARG A 439 17.09 -0.67 -21.05
CA ARG A 439 15.74 -0.48 -20.48
C ARG A 439 15.37 1.00 -20.26
N MET A 440 16.34 1.90 -20.32
CA MET A 440 16.15 3.32 -20.05
C MET A 440 15.71 4.07 -21.31
N ASP A 441 14.51 4.65 -21.29
CA ASP A 441 14.14 5.68 -22.27
C ASP A 441 14.87 6.98 -21.92
N TRP A 442 16.11 7.09 -22.40
CA TRP A 442 16.97 8.25 -22.15
C TRP A 442 16.32 9.57 -22.55
N LYS A 443 15.57 9.59 -23.66
CA LYS A 443 14.93 10.81 -24.16
C LYS A 443 13.76 11.23 -23.27
N ALA A 444 12.91 10.28 -22.87
CA ALA A 444 11.82 10.55 -21.91
C ALA A 444 12.35 10.99 -20.55
N LEU A 445 13.52 10.48 -20.12
CA LEU A 445 14.22 10.90 -18.91
C LEU A 445 14.97 12.24 -19.04
N GLY A 446 14.88 12.90 -20.20
CA GLY A 446 15.50 14.22 -20.43
C GLY A 446 17.01 14.18 -20.71
N TYR A 447 17.57 13.01 -21.03
CA TYR A 447 18.93 12.87 -21.56
C TYR A 447 18.94 13.11 -23.08
N LYS A 448 20.11 13.48 -23.62
CA LYS A 448 20.30 13.63 -25.07
C LYS A 448 20.52 12.28 -25.79
N GLY A 449 20.69 11.22 -25.01
CA GLY A 449 20.98 9.85 -25.44
C GLY A 449 21.64 9.11 -24.28
N ASP A 450 22.16 7.91 -24.55
CA ASP A 450 22.83 7.09 -23.56
C ASP A 450 24.09 7.80 -23.00
N PRO A 451 24.15 8.12 -21.69
CA PRO A 451 25.29 8.83 -21.10
C PRO A 451 26.59 8.00 -21.04
N MET A 452 26.55 6.69 -21.26
CA MET A 452 27.75 5.86 -21.44
C MET A 452 28.42 6.14 -22.80
N THR A 453 27.63 6.40 -23.84
CA THR A 453 28.16 6.69 -25.19
C THR A 453 28.78 8.08 -25.29
N ASN A 454 28.26 9.03 -24.51
CA ASN A 454 28.80 10.38 -24.43
C ASN A 454 28.64 10.94 -23.02
N THR A 455 29.76 11.05 -22.30
CA THR A 455 29.80 11.50 -20.90
C THR A 455 29.28 12.92 -20.72
N LYS A 456 29.28 13.76 -21.75
CA LYS A 456 28.67 15.11 -21.71
C LYS A 456 27.14 15.08 -21.58
N TRP A 457 26.52 13.92 -21.80
CA TRP A 457 25.09 13.73 -21.61
C TRP A 457 24.75 13.25 -20.21
N ALA A 458 25.74 12.84 -19.41
CA ALA A 458 25.51 12.49 -18.01
C ALA A 458 24.87 13.66 -17.25
N ARG A 459 24.14 13.33 -16.18
CA ARG A 459 23.66 14.35 -15.27
C ARG A 459 24.85 14.90 -14.50
N THR A 460 25.01 16.21 -14.50
CA THR A 460 25.96 16.93 -13.64
C THR A 460 25.16 17.46 -12.46
N ASN A 461 25.57 17.09 -11.25
CA ASN A 461 25.01 17.64 -10.01
C ASN A 461 25.48 19.06 -9.78
#